data_AF-A0A7S4KK39-F1
#
_entry.id   AF-A0A7S4KK39-F1
#
_cell.length_a   1.000
_cell.length_b   1.000
_cell.length_c   1.000
_cell.angle_alpha   90.00
_cell.angle_beta   90.00
_cell.angle_gamma   90.00
#
_symmetry.space_group_name_H-M   'P 1'
#
loop_
_entity.id
_entity.type
_entity.pdbx_description
1 polymer ?
#
loop_
_entity_poly.entity_id
_entity_poly.type
_entity_poly.pdbx_seq_one_letter_code
_entity_poly.pdbx_strand_id
1 'polypeptide(L)'
;FDPSPSSSSSPSPTLHHSETITIETPRTICFLSNLQVFSHFLAHCSDTNKRKQSFEVVLTFLSCFSPPFRFLLYKEFLFSCPFPNVVAAFVDGLRKEVDQSFSKLNNTNNDNTNSEDNNNSDNPLPLLSDPFCSPQLAEMMDKLFEKAKGYADLLEYHDVLVASLNLFWYILRKDRHNRTSCSSPSSPFIPSPSFKKSFSLLQTRIEMEVKKREEY
;
A
#
# COMPACT_ATOMS: atom_id res chain seq x y z
N PHE A 1 31.95 -63.27 -4.84
CA PHE A 1 31.08 -62.50 -3.93
C PHE A 1 31.10 -61.05 -4.40
N ASP A 2 30.12 -60.70 -5.23
CA ASP A 2 29.79 -59.31 -5.60
C ASP A 2 29.25 -58.55 -4.38
N PRO A 3 29.62 -57.28 -4.18
CA PRO A 3 28.80 -56.35 -3.44
C PRO A 3 28.11 -55.39 -4.41
N SER A 4 26.79 -55.52 -4.50
CA SER A 4 25.89 -54.52 -5.10
C SER A 4 26.05 -53.16 -4.39
N PRO A 5 26.04 -52.02 -5.11
CA PRO A 5 25.93 -50.72 -4.48
C PRO A 5 24.46 -50.42 -4.14
N SER A 6 24.15 -50.28 -2.86
CA SER A 6 22.89 -49.70 -2.39
C SER A 6 22.90 -48.20 -2.65
N SER A 7 21.99 -47.78 -3.52
CA SER A 7 21.64 -46.40 -3.84
C SER A 7 21.30 -45.58 -2.59
N SER A 8 22.12 -44.56 -2.31
CA SER A 8 21.84 -43.51 -1.35
C SER A 8 20.91 -42.47 -1.99
N SER A 9 19.60 -42.63 -1.80
CA SER A 9 18.62 -41.61 -2.13
C SER A 9 18.66 -40.51 -1.06
N SER A 10 19.42 -39.45 -1.32
CA SER A 10 19.32 -38.19 -0.58
C SER A 10 17.95 -37.56 -0.84
N PRO A 11 17.15 -37.22 0.18
CA PRO A 11 15.97 -36.40 -0.04
C PRO A 11 16.41 -34.95 -0.23
N SER A 12 16.13 -34.39 -1.41
CA SER A 12 16.22 -32.96 -1.68
C SER A 12 15.35 -32.17 -0.68
N PRO A 13 15.85 -31.10 -0.04
CA PRO A 13 15.02 -30.28 0.82
C PRO A 13 14.14 -29.38 -0.05
N THR A 14 12.85 -29.71 -0.14
CA THR A 14 11.83 -28.83 -0.71
C THR A 14 11.57 -27.69 0.27
N LEU A 15 12.33 -26.60 0.15
CA LEU A 15 12.13 -25.36 0.91
C LEU A 15 11.05 -24.51 0.23
N HIS A 16 9.79 -24.93 0.34
CA HIS A 16 8.66 -24.02 0.21
C HIS A 16 8.30 -23.49 1.60
N HIS A 17 9.15 -22.60 2.13
CA HIS A 17 8.77 -21.76 3.27
C HIS A 17 8.07 -20.52 2.71
N SER A 18 6.77 -20.66 2.47
CA SER A 18 5.89 -19.49 2.48
C SER A 18 5.84 -19.00 3.93
N GLU A 19 6.83 -18.21 4.34
CA GLU A 19 6.77 -17.47 5.60
C GLU A 19 5.51 -16.59 5.53
N THR A 20 4.48 -16.97 6.28
CA THR A 20 3.35 -16.10 6.55
C THR A 20 3.89 -14.88 7.27
N ILE A 21 4.03 -13.77 6.55
CA ILE A 21 4.52 -12.51 7.09
C ILE A 21 3.48 -12.03 8.12
N THR A 22 3.85 -12.11 9.40
CA THR A 22 3.06 -11.55 10.51
C THR A 22 3.81 -10.39 11.16
N ILE A 23 3.05 -9.50 11.81
CA ILE A 23 3.58 -8.32 12.53
C ILE A 23 4.53 -8.73 13.66
N GLU A 24 4.34 -9.94 14.21
CA GLU A 24 5.03 -10.45 15.39
C GLU A 24 6.44 -10.96 15.13
N THR A 25 6.90 -10.98 13.87
CA THR A 25 8.29 -11.39 13.62
C THR A 25 9.25 -10.30 14.14
N PRO A 26 10.34 -10.68 14.84
CA PRO A 26 11.32 -9.71 15.35
C PRO A 26 11.87 -8.77 14.26
N ARG A 27 11.98 -9.26 13.02
CA ARG A 27 12.42 -8.46 11.86
C ARG A 27 11.41 -7.37 11.51
N THR A 28 10.11 -7.68 11.44
CA THR A 28 9.07 -6.67 11.18
C THR A 28 9.09 -5.57 12.24
N ILE A 29 9.21 -5.95 13.52
CA ILE A 29 9.28 -5.01 14.64
C ILE A 29 10.48 -4.06 14.49
N CYS A 30 11.68 -4.59 14.22
CA CYS A 30 12.87 -3.76 14.00
C CYS A 30 12.69 -2.75 12.86
N PHE A 31 12.08 -3.15 11.75
CA PHE A 31 11.84 -2.25 10.63
C PHE A 31 10.82 -1.16 10.97
N LEU A 32 9.73 -1.50 11.67
CA LEU A 32 8.75 -0.52 12.14
C LEU A 32 9.36 0.46 13.14
N SER A 33 10.20 0.00 14.08
CA SER A 33 10.92 0.87 15.00
C SER A 33 11.85 1.83 14.27
N ASN A 34 12.56 1.38 13.24
CA ASN A 34 13.38 2.27 12.40
C ASN A 34 12.51 3.34 11.72
N LEU A 35 11.36 2.96 11.14
CA LEU A 35 10.44 3.92 10.54
C LEU A 35 9.92 4.93 11.56
N GLN A 36 9.67 4.53 12.81
CA GLN A 36 9.27 5.44 13.90
C GLN A 36 10.39 6.43 14.27
N VAL A 37 11.65 5.99 14.32
CA VAL A 37 12.79 6.91 14.53
C VAL A 37 12.87 7.93 13.39
N PHE A 38 12.70 7.47 12.14
CA PHE A 38 12.68 8.37 10.99
C PHE A 38 11.49 9.33 11.02
N SER A 39 10.29 8.89 11.43
CA SER A 39 9.14 9.79 11.51
C SER A 39 9.35 10.90 12.53
N HIS A 40 9.98 10.58 13.67
CA HIS A 40 10.35 11.59 14.66
C HIS A 40 11.36 12.59 14.09
N PHE A 41 12.36 12.13 13.34
CA PHE A 41 13.31 13.00 12.65
C PHE A 41 12.61 13.89 11.61
N LEU A 42 11.76 13.32 10.76
CA LEU A 42 11.01 14.04 9.73
C LEU A 42 10.06 15.07 10.33
N ALA A 43 9.47 14.80 11.49
CA ALA A 43 8.55 15.73 12.15
C ALA A 43 9.28 16.93 12.79
N HIS A 44 10.47 16.72 13.37
CA HIS A 44 11.13 17.73 14.22
C HIS A 44 12.40 18.36 13.63
N CYS A 45 12.98 17.78 12.58
CA CYS A 45 14.16 18.38 11.95
C CYS A 45 13.77 19.72 11.31
N SER A 46 14.44 20.81 11.68
CA SER A 46 14.17 22.15 11.14
C SER A 46 14.63 22.32 9.69
N ASP A 47 15.65 21.57 9.27
CA ASP A 47 16.24 21.64 7.93
C ASP A 47 15.39 20.88 6.90
N THR A 48 14.72 21.63 6.02
CA THR A 48 13.86 21.10 4.95
C THR A 48 14.61 20.19 3.98
N ASN A 49 15.87 20.48 3.67
CA ASN A 49 16.64 19.68 2.72
C ASN A 49 16.98 18.32 3.34
N LYS A 50 17.37 18.30 4.62
CA LYS A 50 17.61 17.05 5.34
C LYS A 50 16.34 16.24 5.50
N ARG A 51 15.20 16.87 5.83
CA ARG A 51 13.90 16.18 5.86
C ARG A 51 13.60 15.49 4.53
N LYS A 52 13.76 16.22 3.41
CA LYS A 52 13.52 15.67 2.07
C LYS A 52 14.44 14.49 1.75
N GLN A 53 15.75 14.65 1.97
CA GLN A 53 16.72 13.57 1.74
C GLN A 53 16.43 12.34 2.59
N SER A 54 16.14 12.52 3.88
CA SER A 54 15.78 11.41 4.76
C SER A 54 14.49 10.72 4.32
N PHE A 55 13.50 11.47 3.86
CA PHE A 55 12.27 10.89 3.32
C PHE A 55 12.55 10.05 2.06
N GLU A 56 13.37 10.55 1.14
CA GLU A 56 13.80 9.80 -0.05
C GLU A 56 14.58 8.52 0.30
N VAL A 57 15.44 8.58 1.32
CA VAL A 57 16.15 7.40 1.86
C VAL A 57 15.16 6.37 2.40
N VAL A 58 14.14 6.81 3.14
CA VAL A 58 13.11 5.90 3.66
C VAL A 58 12.32 5.25 2.52
N LEU A 59 11.92 6.00 1.49
CA LEU A 59 11.24 5.43 0.33
C LEU A 59 12.12 4.43 -0.43
N THR A 60 13.41 4.74 -0.55
CA THR A 60 14.40 3.84 -1.18
C THR A 60 14.56 2.56 -0.35
N PHE A 61 14.68 2.69 0.97
CA PHE A 61 14.72 1.55 1.88
C PHE A 61 13.47 0.67 1.77
N LEU A 62 12.28 1.27 1.72
CA LEU A 62 11.03 0.55 1.52
C LEU A 62 11.02 -0.22 0.19
N SER A 63 11.58 0.36 -0.88
CA SER A 63 11.63 -0.27 -2.20
C SER A 63 12.50 -1.53 -2.27
N CYS A 64 13.36 -1.77 -1.27
CA CYS A 64 14.16 -3.00 -1.17
C CYS A 64 13.33 -4.23 -0.78
N PHE A 65 12.08 -4.05 -0.34
CA PHE A 65 11.22 -5.13 0.11
C PHE A 65 10.24 -5.60 -0.96
N SER A 66 9.76 -6.85 -0.81
CA SER A 66 8.69 -7.37 -1.67
C SER A 66 7.40 -6.54 -1.51
N PRO A 67 6.56 -6.42 -2.57
CA PRO A 67 5.34 -5.62 -2.49
C PRO A 67 4.41 -5.97 -1.31
N PRO A 68 4.17 -7.26 -0.97
CA PRO A 68 3.37 -7.61 0.21
C PRO A 68 3.97 -7.12 1.52
N PHE A 69 5.28 -7.26 1.70
CA PHE A 69 5.95 -6.81 2.93
C PHE A 69 5.98 -5.29 3.03
N ARG A 70 6.28 -4.61 1.92
CA ARG A 70 6.26 -3.15 1.84
C ARG A 70 4.86 -2.60 2.13
N PHE A 71 3.81 -3.22 1.60
CA PHE A 71 2.42 -2.84 1.89
C PHE A 71 2.10 -2.99 3.38
N LEU A 72 2.52 -4.08 4.01
CA LEU A 72 2.40 -4.26 5.46
C LEU A 72 3.11 -3.13 6.23
N LEU A 73 4.35 -2.80 5.86
CA LEU A 73 5.10 -1.71 6.51
C LEU A 73 4.39 -0.36 6.36
N TYR A 74 3.87 -0.04 5.17
CA TYR A 74 3.07 1.17 4.97
C TYR A 74 1.83 1.18 5.86
N LYS A 75 1.07 0.08 5.86
CA LYS A 75 -0.16 -0.07 6.64
C LYS A 75 0.10 0.17 8.13
N GLU A 76 1.06 -0.55 8.71
CA GLU A 76 1.39 -0.43 10.13
C GLU A 76 1.96 0.95 10.47
N PHE A 77 2.81 1.52 9.62
CA PHE A 77 3.37 2.84 9.83
C PHE A 77 2.30 3.94 9.82
N LEU A 78 1.40 3.95 8.84
CA LEU A 78 0.38 4.99 8.71
C LEU A 78 -0.59 5.01 9.91
N PHE A 79 -0.87 3.84 10.51
CA PHE A 79 -1.73 3.76 11.68
C PHE A 79 -1.00 4.05 13.01
N SER A 80 0.28 3.71 13.12
CA SER A 80 1.07 3.93 14.34
C SER A 80 1.78 5.29 14.41
N CYS A 81 2.02 5.97 13.29
CA CYS A 81 2.70 7.25 13.27
C CYS A 81 1.84 8.34 13.95
N PRO A 82 2.41 9.07 14.94
CA PRO A 82 1.69 10.12 15.65
C PRO A 82 1.75 11.49 14.94
N PHE A 83 2.49 11.61 13.83
CA PHE A 83 2.76 12.89 13.15
C PHE A 83 1.96 13.00 11.84
N PRO A 84 0.86 13.77 11.79
CA PRO A 84 -0.03 13.81 10.61
C PRO A 84 0.65 14.29 9.34
N ASN A 85 1.54 15.28 9.43
CA ASN A 85 2.34 15.76 8.30
C ASN A 85 3.23 14.66 7.69
N VAL A 86 3.81 13.78 8.51
CA VAL A 86 4.60 12.63 8.04
C VAL A 86 3.67 11.58 7.43
N VAL A 87 2.52 11.32 8.04
CA VAL A 87 1.50 10.40 7.49
C VAL A 87 1.08 10.87 6.10
N ALA A 88 0.76 12.16 5.92
CA ALA A 88 0.39 12.73 4.63
C ALA A 88 1.47 12.53 3.56
N ALA A 89 2.75 12.77 3.91
CA ALA A 89 3.87 12.52 3.00
C ALA A 89 3.98 11.04 2.59
N PHE A 90 3.74 10.10 3.51
CA PHE A 90 3.74 8.67 3.19
C PHE A 90 2.53 8.26 2.34
N VAL A 91 1.35 8.87 2.53
CA VAL A 91 0.19 8.68 1.64
C VAL A 91 0.50 9.17 0.22
N ASP A 92 1.18 10.30 0.07
CA ASP A 92 1.68 10.74 -1.25
C ASP A 92 2.73 9.78 -1.82
N GLY A 93 3.57 9.17 -0.97
CA GLY A 93 4.48 8.09 -1.34
C GLY A 93 3.75 6.87 -1.90
N LEU A 94 2.65 6.44 -1.25
CA LEU A 94 1.80 5.33 -1.71
C LEU A 94 1.27 5.55 -3.12
N ARG A 95 0.98 6.80 -3.52
CA ARG A 95 0.55 7.10 -4.89
C ARG A 95 1.56 6.62 -5.94
N LYS A 96 2.87 6.74 -5.66
CA LYS A 96 3.92 6.27 -6.56
C LYS A 96 3.94 4.75 -6.66
N GLU A 97 3.72 4.06 -5.54
CA GLU A 97 3.60 2.59 -5.51
C GLU A 97 2.42 2.12 -6.35
N VAL A 98 1.26 2.75 -6.16
CA VAL A 98 0.05 2.49 -6.96
C VAL A 98 0.30 2.71 -8.46
N ASP A 99 0.98 3.81 -8.84
CA ASP A 99 1.29 4.09 -10.24
C ASP A 99 2.20 3.03 -10.87
N GLN A 100 3.23 2.59 -10.13
CA GLN A 100 4.11 1.51 -10.57
C GLN A 100 3.35 0.19 -10.74
N SER A 101 2.47 -0.14 -9.79
CA SER A 101 1.65 -1.35 -9.82
C SER A 101 0.68 -1.36 -11.01
N PHE A 102 -0.01 -0.24 -11.27
CA PHE A 102 -0.87 -0.12 -12.45
C PHE A 102 -0.10 -0.18 -13.78
N SER A 103 1.11 0.38 -13.82
CA SER A 103 1.96 0.34 -15.02
C SER A 103 2.42 -1.07 -15.34
N LYS A 104 2.80 -1.85 -14.31
CA LYS A 104 3.15 -3.27 -14.46
C LYS A 104 1.97 -4.08 -14.99
N LEU A 105 0.77 -3.87 -14.43
CA LEU A 105 -0.44 -4.58 -14.85
C LEU A 105 -0.76 -4.36 -16.35
N ASN A 106 -0.61 -3.13 -16.85
CA ASN A 106 -0.85 -2.82 -18.26
C ASN A 106 0.18 -3.44 -19.19
N ASN A 107 1.45 -3.52 -18.78
CA ASN A 107 2.51 -4.13 -19.59
C ASN A 107 2.35 -5.66 -19.67
N THR A 108 2.01 -6.31 -18.56
CA THR A 108 1.75 -7.78 -18.54
C THR A 108 0.59 -8.17 -19.46
N ASN A 109 -0.43 -7.32 -19.63
CA ASN A 109 -1.54 -7.58 -20.54
C ASN A 109 -1.17 -7.40 -22.02
N ASN A 110 -0.16 -6.58 -22.33
CA ASN A 110 0.31 -6.37 -23.70
C ASN A 110 1.29 -7.46 -24.16
N ASP A 111 2.02 -8.12 -23.26
CA ASP A 111 2.94 -9.20 -23.62
C ASP A 111 2.24 -10.56 -23.84
N ASN A 112 1.01 -10.72 -23.33
CA ASN A 112 0.22 -11.95 -23.49
C ASN A 112 -0.53 -12.06 -24.83
N THR A 113 -0.34 -11.13 -25.76
CA THR A 113 -0.99 -11.17 -27.09
C THR A 113 -0.09 -11.68 -28.22
N ASN A 114 1.16 -12.08 -27.95
CA ASN A 114 2.09 -12.54 -29.01
C ASN A 114 2.85 -13.86 -28.75
N SER A 115 2.47 -14.65 -27.74
CA SER A 115 3.07 -15.99 -27.53
C SER A 115 2.08 -17.10 -27.86
N GLU A 116 1.87 -17.33 -29.15
CA GLU A 116 1.56 -18.66 -29.66
C GLU A 116 2.83 -19.52 -29.53
N ASP A 117 2.95 -20.30 -28.44
CA ASP A 117 3.37 -21.70 -28.52
C ASP A 117 3.58 -22.33 -27.14
N ASN A 118 2.96 -23.51 -27.00
CA ASN A 118 3.37 -24.67 -26.22
C ASN A 118 3.15 -24.75 -24.69
N ASN A 119 2.10 -25.52 -24.38
CA ASN A 119 2.10 -26.73 -23.54
C ASN A 119 2.20 -26.61 -22.01
N ASN A 120 1.09 -27.05 -21.40
CA ASN A 120 1.00 -27.79 -20.14
C ASN A 120 1.69 -27.19 -18.91
N SER A 121 0.97 -26.31 -18.23
CA SER A 121 0.79 -26.49 -16.78
C SER A 121 -0.57 -25.94 -16.35
N ASP A 122 -1.50 -26.86 -16.10
CA ASP A 122 -2.70 -26.62 -15.30
C ASP A 122 -2.27 -26.19 -13.89
N ASN A 123 -2.20 -24.87 -13.71
CA ASN A 123 -2.46 -24.13 -12.49
C ASN A 123 -2.02 -22.69 -12.77
N PRO A 124 -2.94 -21.75 -13.09
CA PRO A 124 -2.59 -20.35 -12.93
C PRO A 124 -2.35 -20.16 -11.43
N LEU A 125 -1.08 -20.16 -11.00
CA LEU A 125 -0.70 -19.63 -9.70
C LEU A 125 -1.48 -18.31 -9.55
N PRO A 126 -2.21 -18.09 -8.44
CA PRO A 126 -2.98 -16.87 -8.31
C PRO A 126 -1.99 -15.74 -8.51
N LEU A 127 -2.21 -14.95 -9.57
CA LEU A 127 -1.51 -13.71 -9.83
C LEU A 127 -1.42 -13.04 -8.47
N LEU A 128 -0.23 -13.00 -7.87
CA LEU A 128 -0.03 -12.52 -6.51
C LEU A 128 -0.56 -11.08 -6.54
N SER A 129 -1.79 -10.89 -6.06
CA SER A 129 -2.56 -9.71 -6.38
C SER A 129 -1.80 -8.55 -5.77
N ASP A 130 -1.30 -7.66 -6.62
CA ASP A 130 -0.47 -6.56 -6.16
C ASP A 130 -1.26 -5.81 -5.08
N PRO A 131 -0.79 -5.79 -3.81
CA PRO A 131 -1.59 -5.28 -2.71
C PRO A 131 -1.91 -3.80 -2.89
N PHE A 132 -1.09 -3.06 -3.65
CA PHE A 132 -1.29 -1.65 -4.00
C PHE A 132 -2.36 -1.45 -5.10
N CYS A 133 -2.85 -2.51 -5.74
CA CYS A 133 -4.01 -2.48 -6.63
C CYS A 133 -5.17 -3.35 -6.12
N SER A 134 -5.10 -3.80 -4.87
CA SER A 134 -6.07 -4.73 -4.28
C SER A 134 -7.15 -3.99 -3.44
N PRO A 135 -8.27 -4.66 -3.11
CA PRO A 135 -9.24 -4.15 -2.14
C PRO A 135 -8.63 -3.80 -0.77
N GLN A 136 -7.47 -4.39 -0.40
CA GLN A 136 -6.79 -4.08 0.87
C GLN A 136 -6.32 -2.62 0.93
N LEU A 137 -5.99 -2.01 -0.22
CA LEU A 137 -5.67 -0.58 -0.28
C LEU A 137 -6.90 0.25 0.06
N ALA A 138 -8.09 -0.12 -0.45
CA ALA A 138 -9.35 0.56 -0.10
C ALA A 138 -9.60 0.51 1.42
N GLU A 139 -9.47 -0.67 2.03
CA GLU A 139 -9.64 -0.84 3.48
C GLU A 139 -8.63 -0.02 4.29
N MET A 140 -7.38 0.10 3.80
CA MET A 140 -6.37 0.95 4.44
C MET A 140 -6.78 2.42 4.37
N MET A 141 -7.28 2.89 3.23
CA MET A 141 -7.78 4.26 3.08
C MET A 141 -8.97 4.53 4.01
N ASP A 142 -9.93 3.60 4.09
CA ASP A 142 -11.11 3.73 4.95
C ASP A 142 -10.72 3.93 6.42
N LYS A 143 -9.75 3.14 6.88
CA LYS A 143 -9.22 3.26 8.24
C LYS A 143 -8.51 4.58 8.48
N LEU A 144 -7.86 5.18 7.48
CA LEU A 144 -7.29 6.52 7.60
C LEU A 144 -8.38 7.59 7.75
N PHE A 145 -9.47 7.47 7.00
CA PHE A 145 -10.62 8.38 7.14
C PHE A 145 -11.33 8.22 8.50
N GLU A 146 -11.52 6.99 8.98
CA GLU A 146 -12.07 6.75 10.32
C GLU A 146 -11.13 7.26 11.42
N LYS A 147 -9.81 7.09 11.27
CA LYS A 147 -8.82 7.66 12.20
C LYS A 147 -8.96 9.19 12.24
N ALA A 148 -9.03 9.86 11.10
CA ALA A 148 -9.21 11.31 11.03
C ALA A 148 -10.51 11.81 11.69
N LYS A 149 -11.61 11.03 11.62
CA LYS A 149 -12.89 11.35 12.29
C LYS A 149 -12.76 11.48 13.81
N GLY A 150 -11.89 10.65 14.42
CA GLY A 150 -11.68 10.63 15.87
C GLY A 150 -10.97 11.86 16.43
N TYR A 151 -10.35 12.70 15.59
CA TYR A 151 -9.61 13.87 16.06
C TYR A 151 -10.54 15.04 16.35
N ALA A 152 -10.24 15.74 17.46
CA ALA A 152 -10.96 16.93 17.88
C ALA A 152 -10.71 18.10 16.92
N ASP A 153 -9.50 18.20 16.37
CA ASP A 153 -9.10 19.24 15.42
C ASP A 153 -8.95 18.68 14.00
N LEU A 154 -9.86 19.08 13.10
CA LEU A 154 -9.78 18.72 11.68
C LEU A 154 -8.57 19.35 10.99
N LEU A 155 -8.07 20.49 11.50
CA LEU A 155 -6.96 21.22 10.88
C LEU A 155 -5.65 20.45 11.02
N GLU A 156 -5.45 19.77 12.15
CA GLU A 156 -4.23 18.98 12.39
C GLU A 156 -4.12 17.78 11.43
N TYR A 157 -5.27 17.23 11.01
CA TYR A 157 -5.35 16.09 10.09
C TYR A 157 -5.70 16.47 8.65
N HIS A 158 -5.81 17.77 8.36
CA HIS A 158 -6.20 18.28 7.04
C HIS A 158 -5.32 17.72 5.92
N ASP A 159 -4.01 17.74 6.10
CA ASP A 159 -3.06 17.30 5.07
C ASP A 159 -3.18 15.79 4.80
N VAL A 160 -3.43 14.99 5.84
CA VAL A 160 -3.67 13.54 5.70
C VAL A 160 -4.96 13.29 4.92
N LEU A 161 -6.02 14.03 5.22
CA LEU A 161 -7.30 13.92 4.54
C LEU A 161 -7.18 14.29 3.05
N VAL A 162 -6.52 15.41 2.74
CA VAL A 162 -6.29 15.85 1.37
C VAL A 162 -5.46 14.83 0.60
N ALA A 163 -4.33 14.37 1.16
CA ALA A 163 -3.50 13.34 0.54
C ALA A 163 -4.29 12.04 0.29
N SER A 164 -5.11 11.63 1.27
CA SER A 164 -5.91 10.41 1.19
C SER A 164 -7.00 10.49 0.13
N LEU A 165 -7.69 11.63 0.04
CA LEU A 165 -8.69 11.88 -1.00
C LEU A 165 -8.03 11.92 -2.38
N ASN A 166 -6.88 12.59 -2.51
CA ASN A 166 -6.14 12.63 -3.76
C ASN A 166 -5.72 11.23 -4.23
N LEU A 167 -5.25 10.38 -3.32
CA LEU A 167 -4.91 8.99 -3.62
C LEU A 167 -6.16 8.19 -4.03
N PHE A 168 -7.27 8.34 -3.31
CA PHE A 168 -8.53 7.68 -3.65
C PHE A 168 -9.03 8.06 -5.05
N TRP A 169 -9.09 9.36 -5.36
CA TRP A 169 -9.47 9.86 -6.68
C TRP A 169 -8.52 9.39 -7.78
N TYR A 170 -7.22 9.32 -7.47
CA TYR A 170 -6.21 8.81 -8.38
C TYR A 170 -6.48 7.34 -8.77
N ILE A 171 -6.75 6.49 -7.78
CA ILE A 171 -7.06 5.07 -7.99
C ILE A 171 -8.33 4.93 -8.84
N LEU A 172 -9.41 5.65 -8.52
CA LEU A 172 -10.66 5.62 -9.29
C LEU A 172 -10.45 6.02 -10.75
N ARG A 173 -9.65 7.06 -11.00
CA ARG A 173 -9.37 7.52 -12.36
C ARG A 173 -8.53 6.50 -13.14
N LYS A 174 -7.52 5.89 -12.50
CA LYS A 174 -6.68 4.85 -13.11
C LYS A 174 -7.46 3.57 -13.39
N ASP A 175 -8.30 3.10 -12.47
CA ASP A 175 -9.18 1.94 -12.68
C ASP A 175 -10.12 2.17 -13.87
N ARG A 176 -10.74 3.36 -13.96
CA ARG A 176 -11.58 3.73 -15.12
C ARG A 176 -10.80 3.69 -16.43
N HIS A 177 -9.60 4.25 -16.47
CA HIS A 177 -8.76 4.22 -17.68
C HIS A 177 -8.38 2.79 -18.07
N ASN A 178 -7.91 1.98 -17.13
CA ASN A 178 -7.53 0.60 -17.42
C ASN A 178 -8.72 -0.25 -17.88
N ARG A 179 -9.94 -0.01 -17.37
CA ARG A 179 -11.17 -0.65 -17.86
C ARG A 179 -11.57 -0.21 -19.27
N THR A 180 -11.35 1.06 -19.63
CA THR A 180 -11.58 1.52 -21.00
C THR A 180 -10.53 0.99 -21.98
N SER A 181 -9.36 0.60 -21.49
CA SER A 181 -8.23 0.12 -22.30
C SER A 181 -8.13 -1.41 -22.37
N CYS A 182 -8.62 -2.14 -21.37
CA CYS A 182 -8.56 -3.60 -21.28
C CYS A 182 -9.98 -4.18 -21.22
N SER A 183 -10.31 -5.07 -22.16
CA SER A 183 -11.55 -5.85 -22.20
C SER A 183 -11.62 -6.99 -21.17
N SER A 184 -10.77 -6.98 -20.13
CA SER A 184 -10.73 -8.03 -19.11
C SER A 184 -11.40 -7.57 -17.80
N PRO A 185 -12.22 -8.43 -17.16
CA PRO A 185 -12.98 -8.07 -15.97
C PRO A 185 -12.09 -8.15 -14.72
N SER A 186 -11.27 -7.13 -14.46
CA SER A 186 -10.75 -6.92 -13.11
C SER A 186 -11.89 -6.46 -12.21
N SER A 187 -11.97 -7.01 -10.99
CA SER A 187 -12.98 -6.60 -10.01
C SER A 187 -12.86 -5.09 -9.74
N PRO A 188 -13.96 -4.32 -9.78
CA PRO A 188 -13.91 -2.88 -9.56
C PRO A 188 -13.32 -2.53 -8.23
N PHE A 189 -12.56 -1.44 -8.23
CA PHE A 189 -12.28 -0.74 -7.00
C PHE A 189 -13.59 -0.13 -6.48
N ILE A 190 -14.32 -0.90 -5.68
CA ILE A 190 -15.56 -0.46 -5.06
C ILE A 190 -15.20 0.15 -3.70
N PRO A 191 -15.40 1.46 -3.48
CA PRO A 191 -15.31 2.02 -2.14
C PRO A 191 -16.26 1.28 -1.20
N SER A 192 -15.75 0.89 -0.04
CA SER A 192 -16.53 0.13 0.92
C SER A 192 -17.76 0.93 1.39
N PRO A 193 -18.83 0.26 1.89
CA PRO A 193 -19.93 0.96 2.55
C PRO A 193 -19.45 1.85 3.71
N SER A 194 -18.38 1.45 4.41
CA SER A 194 -17.71 2.26 5.43
C SER A 194 -17.15 3.55 4.85
N PHE A 195 -16.43 3.50 3.72
CA PHE A 195 -15.88 4.69 3.04
C PHE A 195 -16.95 5.77 2.84
N LYS A 196 -18.09 5.38 2.25
CA LYS A 196 -19.18 6.32 1.94
C LYS A 196 -19.71 7.00 3.20
N LYS A 197 -19.82 6.24 4.29
CA LYS A 197 -20.26 6.75 5.59
C LYS A 197 -19.21 7.69 6.20
N SER A 198 -17.93 7.30 6.20
CA SER A 198 -16.82 8.12 6.70
C SER A 198 -16.70 9.42 5.92
N PHE A 199 -16.78 9.35 4.59
CA PHE A 199 -16.72 10.50 3.70
C PHE A 199 -17.91 11.44 3.90
N SER A 200 -19.13 10.90 3.98
CA SER A 200 -20.33 11.71 4.24
C SER A 200 -20.24 12.44 5.58
N LEU A 201 -19.80 11.76 6.64
CA LEU A 201 -19.61 12.38 7.96
C LEU A 201 -18.52 13.45 7.95
N LEU A 202 -17.42 13.20 7.23
CA LEU A 202 -16.35 14.18 7.07
C LEU A 202 -16.86 15.42 6.34
N GLN A 203 -17.62 15.22 5.26
CA GLN A 203 -18.25 16.31 4.51
C GLN A 203 -19.15 17.16 5.40
N THR A 204 -20.06 16.55 6.16
CA THR A 204 -20.92 17.27 7.10
C THR A 204 -20.11 18.06 8.13
N ARG A 205 -19.01 17.49 8.63
CA ARG A 205 -18.16 18.18 9.62
C ARG A 205 -17.42 19.38 9.02
N ILE A 206 -16.93 19.26 7.80
CA ILE A 206 -16.33 20.38 7.06
C ILE A 206 -17.37 21.49 6.86
N GLU A 207 -18.58 21.15 6.42
CA GLU A 207 -19.67 22.11 6.22
C GLU A 207 -20.03 22.86 7.52
N MET A 208 -20.08 22.15 8.65
CA MET A 208 -20.31 22.78 9.96
C MET A 208 -19.19 23.74 10.37
N GLU A 209 -17.93 23.38 10.17
CA GLU A 209 -16.78 24.24 10.49
C GLU A 209 -16.69 25.47 9.58
N VAL A 210 -17.01 25.33 8.28
CA VAL A 210 -17.09 26.46 7.35
C VAL A 210 -18.19 27.42 7.79
N LYS A 211 -19.40 26.92 8.06
CA LYS A 211 -20.52 27.74 8.52
C LYS A 211 -20.20 28.49 9.82
N LYS A 212 -19.55 27.80 10.77
CA LYS A 212 -19.11 28.42 12.03
C LYS A 212 -18.18 29.61 11.79
N ARG A 213 -17.32 29.55 10.77
CA ARG A 213 -16.38 30.64 10.44
C ARG A 213 -17.02 31.80 9.68
N GLU A 214 -18.14 31.58 9.00
CA GLU A 214 -18.90 32.64 8.32
C GLU A 214 -19.74 33.48 9.29
N GLU A 215 -19.98 32.96 10.51
CA GLU A 215 -20.74 33.64 11.57
C GLU A 215 -19.88 34.53 12.49
N TYR A 216 -18.55 34.59 12.26
CA TYR A 216 -17.58 35.46 12.98
C TYR A 216 -16.91 36.46 12.03
#